data_AF-A0A3C1H0V2-F1
#
_entry.id   AF-A0A3C1H0V2-F1
#
_cell.length_a   1.000
_cell.length_b   1.000
_cell.length_c   1.000
_cell.angle_alpha   90.00
_cell.angle_beta   90.00
_cell.angle_gamma   90.00
#
_symmetry.space_group_name_H-M   'P 1'
#
loop_
_entity.id
_entity.type
_entity.pdbx_description
1 polymer ?
#
loop_
_entity_poly.entity_id
_entity_poly.type
_entity_poly.pdbx_seq_one_letter_code
_entity_poly.pdbx_strand_id
1 'polypeptide(L)'
;MYIKDAAKYQELKVQGEELEQFLQSTEHSEQDKQMRLMEYLNELNTERAADLGVSFTERMLERIRAAFEAHPTADLAVDQLYTCLLLQQFHSMQFDAWRAHPAITESQSALTMLEAEGRWSDCLRYCQDTANTYAEAHFWPEALAYAIRAHNSTRELLRKDIKVLENGELLDMADSAYSVITCALNTADGVSPEIEQMLREDLGSDSYSAVRAEAQESKDAEPVFDPVELTPEYLAIRSELEEKIDEALEHERGYYDYCKEYWMAKRMILRSDYGIRWKSPATLNPNEEFH
;
A
#
# COMPACT_ATOMS: atom_id res chain seq x y z
N MET A 1 -24.76 4.92 -1.11
CA MET A 1 -24.01 5.77 -2.09
C MET A 1 -24.88 6.20 -3.29
N TYR A 2 -24.74 7.40 -3.88
CA TYR A 2 -25.46 7.79 -5.12
C TYR A 2 -24.53 8.56 -6.05
N ILE A 3 -24.18 7.99 -7.21
CA ILE A 3 -23.89 8.84 -8.37
C ILE A 3 -25.17 9.64 -8.58
N LYS A 4 -25.11 10.97 -8.45
CA LYS A 4 -26.30 11.82 -8.53
C LYS A 4 -27.04 11.67 -9.86
N ASP A 5 -26.31 11.24 -10.89
CA ASP A 5 -26.78 11.04 -12.25
C ASP A 5 -26.74 9.55 -12.66
N ALA A 6 -27.92 8.95 -12.78
CA ALA A 6 -28.05 7.56 -13.23
C ALA A 6 -27.52 7.34 -14.66
N ALA A 7 -27.52 8.37 -15.51
CA ALA A 7 -26.94 8.28 -16.85
C ALA A 7 -25.40 8.23 -16.76
N LYS A 8 -24.80 9.05 -15.89
CA LYS A 8 -23.35 9.03 -15.66
C LYS A 8 -22.86 7.71 -15.10
N TYR A 9 -23.65 7.08 -14.22
CA TYR A 9 -23.38 5.73 -13.73
C TYR A 9 -23.30 4.71 -14.86
N GLN A 10 -24.26 4.73 -15.79
CA GLN A 10 -24.25 3.78 -16.91
C GLN A 10 -23.10 4.04 -17.86
N GLU A 11 -22.74 5.31 -18.10
CA GLU A 11 -21.56 5.67 -18.90
C GLU A 11 -20.27 5.09 -18.29
N LEU A 12 -20.02 5.34 -17.00
CA LEU A 12 -18.85 4.82 -16.29
C LEU A 12 -18.82 3.29 -16.25
N LYS A 13 -19.99 2.64 -16.14
CA LYS A 13 -20.06 1.19 -16.18
C LYS A 13 -19.60 0.64 -17.53
N VAL A 14 -20.10 1.20 -18.63
CA VAL A 14 -19.70 0.80 -20.00
C VAL A 14 -18.21 1.07 -20.24
N GLN A 15 -17.72 2.25 -19.84
CA GLN A 15 -16.30 2.58 -19.94
C GLN A 15 -15.43 1.58 -19.16
N GLY A 16 -15.87 1.12 -17.98
CA GLY A 16 -15.16 0.10 -17.21
C GLY A 16 -15.09 -1.25 -17.91
N GLU A 17 -16.18 -1.67 -18.58
CA GLU A 17 -16.22 -2.89 -19.39
C GLU A 17 -15.31 -2.78 -20.64
N GLU A 18 -15.29 -1.63 -21.30
CA GLU A 18 -14.39 -1.36 -22.43
C GLU A 18 -12.92 -1.33 -21.99
N LEU A 19 -12.63 -0.70 -20.84
CA LEU A 19 -11.31 -0.68 -20.24
C LEU A 19 -10.84 -2.09 -19.91
N GLU A 20 -11.72 -2.95 -19.37
CA GLU A 20 -11.38 -4.33 -19.06
C GLU A 20 -10.88 -5.08 -20.31
N GLN A 21 -11.56 -4.91 -21.44
CA GLN A 21 -11.13 -5.46 -22.72
C GLN A 21 -9.81 -4.84 -23.20
N PHE A 22 -9.66 -3.52 -23.06
CA PHE A 22 -8.43 -2.80 -23.43
C PHE A 22 -7.22 -3.31 -22.65
N LEU A 23 -7.37 -3.53 -21.34
CA LEU A 23 -6.34 -4.06 -20.47
C LEU A 23 -5.98 -5.52 -20.80
N GLN A 24 -6.86 -6.28 -21.47
CA GLN A 24 -6.60 -7.65 -21.93
C GLN A 24 -5.91 -7.71 -23.30
N SER A 25 -5.89 -6.60 -24.04
CA SER A 25 -5.32 -6.55 -25.38
C SER A 25 -3.80 -6.74 -25.37
N THR A 26 -3.29 -7.55 -26.29
CA THR A 26 -1.85 -7.66 -26.59
C THR A 26 -1.38 -6.60 -27.60
N GLU A 27 -2.31 -5.80 -28.15
CA GLU A 27 -2.02 -4.81 -29.19
C GLU A 27 -1.63 -3.43 -28.64
N HIS A 28 -1.80 -3.21 -27.33
CA HIS A 28 -1.50 -1.94 -26.66
C HIS A 28 -0.30 -2.06 -25.73
N SER A 29 0.49 -0.99 -25.64
CA SER A 29 1.61 -0.94 -24.71
C SER A 29 1.12 -0.85 -23.26
N GLU A 30 1.95 -1.28 -22.31
CA GLU A 30 1.63 -1.15 -20.89
C GLU A 30 1.46 0.30 -20.46
N GLN A 31 2.25 1.22 -21.03
CA GLN A 31 2.10 2.64 -20.73
C GLN A 31 0.71 3.17 -21.16
N ASP A 32 0.18 2.71 -22.29
CA ASP A 32 -1.17 3.08 -22.74
C ASP A 32 -2.24 2.51 -21.82
N LYS A 33 -2.09 1.24 -21.41
CA LYS A 33 -2.96 0.57 -20.43
C LYS A 33 -3.00 1.30 -19.10
N GLN A 34 -1.83 1.70 -18.60
CA GLN A 34 -1.70 2.45 -17.35
C GLN A 34 -2.39 3.80 -17.43
N MET A 35 -2.13 4.56 -18.51
CA MET A 35 -2.77 5.86 -18.72
C MET A 35 -4.29 5.74 -18.77
N ARG A 36 -4.81 4.75 -19.52
CA ARG A 36 -6.26 4.57 -19.65
C ARG A 36 -6.93 4.12 -18.35
N LEU A 37 -6.26 3.25 -17.58
CA LEU A 37 -6.72 2.85 -16.25
C LEU A 37 -6.76 4.05 -15.30
N MET A 38 -5.70 4.86 -15.27
CA MET A 38 -5.67 6.06 -14.43
C MET A 38 -6.74 7.10 -14.81
N GLU A 39 -7.01 7.30 -16.09
CA GLU A 39 -8.10 8.16 -16.55
C GLU A 39 -9.45 7.68 -16.00
N TYR A 40 -9.74 6.40 -16.15
CA TYR A 40 -10.99 5.80 -15.66
C TYR A 40 -11.12 5.88 -14.13
N LEU A 41 -10.05 5.54 -13.41
CA LEU A 41 -10.00 5.61 -11.96
C LEU A 41 -10.19 7.05 -11.45
N ASN A 42 -9.58 8.03 -12.10
CA ASN A 42 -9.80 9.44 -11.78
C ASN A 42 -11.25 9.89 -12.03
N GLU A 43 -11.88 9.39 -13.09
CA GLU A 43 -13.28 9.70 -13.38
C GLU A 43 -14.22 9.04 -12.37
N LEU A 44 -14.01 7.77 -12.03
CA LEU A 44 -14.71 7.08 -10.94
C LEU A 44 -14.57 7.83 -9.62
N ASN A 45 -13.38 8.35 -9.33
CA ASN A 45 -13.12 9.13 -8.13
C ASN A 45 -13.89 10.46 -8.14
N THR A 46 -13.85 11.18 -9.26
CA THR A 46 -14.56 12.45 -9.45
C THR A 46 -16.06 12.28 -9.25
N GLU A 47 -16.63 11.19 -9.76
CA GLU A 47 -18.06 10.86 -9.64
C GLU A 47 -18.41 10.14 -8.32
N ARG A 48 -17.41 9.86 -7.46
CA ARG A 48 -17.55 9.14 -6.17
C ARG A 48 -18.31 7.81 -6.29
N ALA A 49 -17.96 7.03 -7.30
CA ALA A 49 -18.65 5.80 -7.70
C ALA A 49 -18.12 4.53 -7.00
N ALA A 50 -18.14 4.46 -5.66
CA ALA A 50 -17.52 3.38 -4.89
C ALA A 50 -18.02 1.95 -5.24
N ASP A 51 -19.32 1.68 -5.41
CA ASP A 51 -19.84 0.35 -5.84
C ASP A 51 -19.23 -0.11 -7.16
N LEU A 52 -19.12 0.79 -8.15
CA LEU A 52 -18.46 0.48 -9.42
C LEU A 52 -16.97 0.25 -9.22
N GLY A 53 -16.33 1.04 -8.36
CA GLY A 53 -14.95 0.85 -7.94
C GLY A 53 -14.71 -0.52 -7.30
N VAL A 54 -15.55 -0.94 -6.36
CA VAL A 54 -15.49 -2.26 -5.69
C VAL A 54 -15.64 -3.38 -6.71
N SER A 55 -16.70 -3.34 -7.53
CA SER A 55 -16.94 -4.36 -8.56
C SER A 55 -15.84 -4.41 -9.61
N PHE A 56 -15.26 -3.25 -9.96
CA PHE A 56 -14.10 -3.19 -10.85
C PHE A 56 -12.87 -3.83 -10.21
N THR A 57 -12.56 -3.49 -8.95
CA THR A 57 -11.46 -4.10 -8.20
C THR A 57 -11.63 -5.62 -8.07
N GLU A 58 -12.82 -6.11 -7.72
CA GLU A 58 -13.12 -7.56 -7.63
C GLU A 58 -12.83 -8.29 -8.95
N ARG A 59 -13.32 -7.75 -10.08
CA ARG A 59 -13.04 -8.32 -11.41
C ARG A 59 -11.56 -8.31 -11.75
N MET A 60 -10.85 -7.24 -11.41
CA MET A 60 -9.41 -7.17 -11.62
C MET A 60 -8.66 -8.22 -10.77
N LEU A 61 -9.07 -8.44 -9.53
CA LEU A 61 -8.54 -9.50 -8.67
C LEU A 61 -8.78 -10.90 -9.24
N GLU A 62 -10.01 -11.19 -9.67
CA GLU A 62 -10.36 -12.46 -10.32
C GLU A 62 -9.51 -12.70 -11.56
N ARG A 63 -9.29 -11.66 -12.37
CA ARG A 63 -8.42 -11.73 -13.53
C ARG A 63 -6.97 -12.00 -13.15
N ILE A 64 -6.43 -11.31 -12.15
CA ILE A 64 -5.06 -11.53 -11.68
C ILE A 64 -4.89 -12.99 -11.26
N ARG A 65 -5.84 -13.53 -10.47
CA ARG A 65 -5.86 -14.95 -10.07
C ARG A 65 -5.88 -15.88 -11.28
N ALA A 66 -6.84 -15.70 -12.19
CA ALA A 66 -7.00 -16.55 -13.36
C ALA A 66 -5.76 -16.54 -14.29
N ALA A 67 -5.13 -15.38 -14.44
CA ALA A 67 -3.92 -15.23 -15.24
C ALA A 67 -2.71 -15.96 -14.62
N PHE A 68 -2.55 -15.93 -13.28
CA PHE A 68 -1.52 -16.74 -12.61
C PHE A 68 -1.73 -18.25 -12.80
N GLU A 69 -2.97 -18.71 -12.69
CA GLU A 69 -3.31 -20.12 -12.88
C GLU A 69 -3.04 -20.60 -14.32
N ALA A 70 -3.33 -19.74 -15.30
CA ALA A 70 -3.21 -20.09 -16.72
C ALA A 70 -1.76 -20.01 -17.24
N HIS A 71 -0.99 -18.99 -16.81
CA HIS A 71 0.30 -18.66 -17.42
C HIS A 71 1.31 -18.11 -16.40
N PRO A 72 2.12 -18.97 -15.76
CA PRO A 72 3.08 -18.55 -14.75
C PRO A 72 4.39 -18.03 -15.39
N THR A 73 4.31 -16.97 -16.20
CA THR A 73 5.50 -16.33 -16.78
C THR A 73 5.78 -14.98 -16.12
N ALA A 74 7.06 -14.61 -16.02
CA ALA A 74 7.47 -13.34 -15.43
C ALA A 74 6.90 -12.11 -16.13
N ASP A 75 6.72 -12.15 -17.45
CA ASP A 75 6.15 -11.01 -18.17
C ASP A 75 4.71 -10.74 -17.75
N LEU A 76 3.89 -11.79 -17.59
CA LEU A 76 2.52 -11.63 -17.10
C LEU A 76 2.48 -11.17 -15.64
N ALA A 77 3.41 -11.65 -14.81
CA ALA A 77 3.56 -11.22 -13.43
C ALA A 77 3.87 -9.72 -13.31
N VAL A 78 4.69 -9.18 -14.21
CA VAL A 78 4.97 -7.74 -14.23
C VAL A 78 3.72 -6.94 -14.56
N ASP A 79 2.97 -7.31 -15.59
CA ASP A 79 1.73 -6.61 -15.98
C ASP A 79 0.68 -6.63 -14.84
N GLN A 80 0.60 -7.74 -14.11
CA GLN A 80 -0.28 -7.88 -12.95
C GLN A 80 0.18 -7.02 -11.76
N LEU A 81 1.49 -6.98 -11.46
CA LEU A 81 2.01 -6.13 -10.39
C LEU A 81 1.78 -4.65 -10.69
N TYR A 82 1.95 -4.21 -11.94
CA TYR A 82 1.62 -2.85 -12.34
C TYR A 82 0.14 -2.53 -12.18
N THR A 83 -0.72 -3.46 -12.57
CA THR A 83 -2.16 -3.31 -12.36
C THR A 83 -2.48 -3.13 -10.88
N CYS A 84 -1.85 -3.93 -10.01
CA CYS A 84 -1.97 -3.80 -8.56
C CYS A 84 -1.44 -2.47 -8.05
N LEU A 85 -0.30 -1.98 -8.55
CA LEU A 85 0.24 -0.66 -8.22
C LEU A 85 -0.72 0.46 -8.58
N LEU A 86 -1.39 0.37 -9.72
CA LEU A 86 -2.40 1.36 -10.11
C LEU A 86 -3.66 1.29 -9.24
N LEU A 87 -4.10 0.08 -8.88
CA LEU A 87 -5.20 -0.08 -7.92
C LEU A 87 -4.82 0.48 -6.54
N GLN A 88 -3.58 0.25 -6.09
CA GLN A 88 -3.05 0.85 -4.86
C GLN A 88 -3.08 2.37 -4.93
N GLN A 89 -2.57 2.96 -6.01
CA GLN A 89 -2.58 4.41 -6.22
C GLN A 89 -4.00 4.98 -6.23
N PHE A 90 -4.96 4.28 -6.83
CA PHE A 90 -6.36 4.70 -6.77
C PHE A 90 -6.95 4.64 -5.36
N HIS A 91 -6.68 3.56 -4.63
CA HIS A 91 -7.14 3.43 -3.26
C HIS A 91 -6.47 4.45 -2.32
N SER A 92 -5.18 4.75 -2.51
CA SER A 92 -4.49 5.80 -1.75
C SER A 92 -5.04 7.19 -2.08
N MET A 93 -5.40 7.47 -3.34
CA MET A 93 -6.11 8.70 -3.72
C MET A 93 -7.50 8.83 -3.07
N GLN A 94 -8.11 7.72 -2.65
CA GLN A 94 -9.38 7.70 -1.90
C GLN A 94 -9.19 7.57 -0.38
N PHE A 95 -7.94 7.55 0.12
CA PHE A 95 -7.53 7.35 1.52
C PHE A 95 -7.62 5.93 2.09
N ASP A 96 -7.96 4.92 1.29
CA ASP A 96 -8.28 3.58 1.80
C ASP A 96 -7.24 2.52 1.38
N ALA A 97 -5.99 2.67 1.84
CA ALA A 97 -4.91 1.74 1.52
C ALA A 97 -5.23 0.27 1.90
N TRP A 98 -6.09 0.04 2.91
CA TRP A 98 -6.55 -1.29 3.29
C TRP A 98 -7.31 -2.01 2.17
N ARG A 99 -8.02 -1.29 1.30
CA ARG A 99 -8.76 -1.88 0.16
C ARG A 99 -7.84 -2.41 -0.92
N ALA A 100 -6.60 -1.94 -0.97
CA ALA A 100 -5.58 -2.51 -1.85
C ALA A 100 -4.93 -3.78 -1.27
N HIS A 101 -5.11 -4.07 0.02
CA HIS A 101 -4.47 -5.19 0.70
C HIS A 101 -4.78 -6.56 0.06
N PRO A 102 -6.02 -6.88 -0.36
CA PRO A 102 -6.29 -8.12 -1.09
C PRO A 102 -5.48 -8.20 -2.40
N ALA A 103 -5.44 -7.13 -3.19
CA ALA A 103 -4.69 -7.08 -4.46
C ALA A 103 -3.19 -7.29 -4.26
N ILE A 104 -2.62 -6.66 -3.23
CA ILE A 104 -1.22 -6.83 -2.86
C ILE A 104 -0.94 -8.28 -2.49
N THR A 105 -1.80 -8.88 -1.67
CA THR A 105 -1.63 -10.25 -1.17
C THR A 105 -1.67 -11.27 -2.31
N GLU A 106 -2.61 -11.11 -3.24
CA GLU A 106 -2.69 -11.96 -4.45
C GLU A 106 -1.44 -11.89 -5.34
N SER A 107 -0.67 -10.80 -5.23
CA SER A 107 0.51 -10.57 -6.06
C SER A 107 1.81 -11.15 -5.49
N GLN A 108 1.78 -11.74 -4.28
CA GLN A 108 2.99 -12.27 -3.64
C GLN A 108 3.66 -13.39 -4.47
N SER A 109 2.87 -14.20 -5.16
CA SER A 109 3.37 -15.26 -6.05
C SER A 109 4.12 -14.69 -7.25
N ALA A 110 3.60 -13.62 -7.87
CA ALA A 110 4.31 -12.89 -8.93
C ALA A 110 5.66 -12.39 -8.44
N LEU A 111 5.66 -11.70 -7.30
CA LEU A 111 6.87 -11.11 -6.76
C LEU A 111 7.94 -12.18 -6.51
N THR A 112 7.56 -13.31 -5.93
CA THR A 112 8.46 -14.45 -5.70
C THR A 112 9.05 -15.00 -7.01
N MET A 113 8.26 -15.04 -8.08
CA MET A 113 8.74 -15.47 -9.41
C MET A 113 9.74 -14.46 -10.01
N LEU A 114 9.48 -13.16 -9.92
CA LEU A 114 10.39 -12.12 -10.41
C LEU A 114 11.72 -12.10 -9.65
N GLU A 115 11.68 -12.30 -8.33
CA GLU A 115 12.87 -12.47 -7.50
C GLU A 115 13.69 -13.68 -7.98
N ALA A 116 13.05 -14.81 -8.27
CA ALA A 116 13.72 -16.01 -8.76
C ALA A 116 14.36 -15.84 -10.15
N GLU A 117 13.77 -15.02 -11.01
CA GLU A 117 14.33 -14.69 -12.34
C GLU A 117 15.35 -13.53 -12.29
N GLY A 118 15.56 -12.92 -11.13
CA GLY A 118 16.50 -11.82 -10.95
C GLY A 118 16.05 -10.51 -11.62
N ARG A 119 14.73 -10.32 -11.78
CA ARG A 119 14.09 -9.09 -12.31
C ARG A 119 14.01 -8.01 -11.24
N TRP A 120 15.15 -7.68 -10.64
CA TRP A 120 15.26 -6.84 -9.45
C TRP A 120 14.74 -5.41 -9.63
N SER A 121 14.75 -4.85 -10.85
CA SER A 121 14.17 -3.52 -11.10
C SER A 121 12.64 -3.52 -10.94
N ASP A 122 11.98 -4.58 -11.42
CA ASP A 122 10.53 -4.73 -11.29
C ASP A 122 10.15 -5.00 -9.83
N CYS A 123 10.92 -5.86 -9.15
CA CYS A 123 10.75 -6.12 -7.71
C CYS A 123 10.92 -4.85 -6.88
N LEU A 124 11.97 -4.06 -7.15
CA LEU A 124 12.29 -2.85 -6.40
C LEU A 124 11.12 -1.87 -6.44
N ARG A 125 10.68 -1.48 -7.65
CA ARG A 125 9.59 -0.50 -7.78
C ARG A 125 8.33 -0.99 -7.09
N TYR A 126 7.93 -2.25 -7.34
CA TYR A 126 6.73 -2.80 -6.73
C TYR A 126 6.81 -2.78 -5.20
N CYS A 127 7.95 -3.18 -4.63
CA CYS A 127 8.14 -3.24 -3.19
C CYS A 127 8.24 -1.86 -2.55
N GLN A 128 8.87 -0.87 -3.18
CA GLN A 128 8.93 0.50 -2.67
C GLN A 128 7.53 1.12 -2.59
N ASP A 129 6.78 1.09 -3.70
CA ASP A 129 5.44 1.66 -3.75
C ASP A 129 4.48 0.94 -2.78
N THR A 130 4.59 -0.38 -2.67
CA THR A 130 3.78 -1.18 -1.74
C THR A 130 4.17 -0.89 -0.28
N ALA A 131 5.47 -0.76 0.03
CA ALA A 131 5.95 -0.40 1.36
C ALA A 131 5.44 0.99 1.78
N ASN A 132 5.53 1.97 0.88
CA ASN A 132 5.03 3.33 1.11
C ASN A 132 3.50 3.33 1.34
N THR A 133 2.75 2.61 0.50
CA THR A 133 1.29 2.48 0.65
C THR A 133 0.92 1.90 2.00
N TYR A 134 1.62 0.84 2.44
CA TYR A 134 1.37 0.28 3.77
C TYR A 134 1.83 1.19 4.91
N ALA A 135 2.95 1.91 4.76
CA ALA A 135 3.43 2.86 5.74
C ALA A 135 2.42 4.00 5.95
N GLU A 136 1.86 4.57 4.88
CA GLU A 136 0.78 5.57 4.93
C GLU A 136 -0.46 5.02 5.65
N ALA A 137 -0.77 3.73 5.43
CA ALA A 137 -1.86 3.02 6.10
C ALA A 137 -1.56 2.64 7.56
N HIS A 138 -0.33 2.85 8.05
CA HIS A 138 0.16 2.33 9.32
C HIS A 138 0.13 0.79 9.43
N PHE A 139 0.23 0.09 8.30
CA PHE A 139 0.34 -1.36 8.21
C PHE A 139 1.81 -1.77 8.32
N TRP A 140 2.42 -1.43 9.46
CA TRP A 140 3.86 -1.47 9.64
C TRP A 140 4.52 -2.84 9.46
N PRO A 141 3.93 -3.97 9.92
CA PRO A 141 4.51 -5.30 9.65
C PRO A 141 4.62 -5.59 8.15
N GLU A 142 3.58 -5.26 7.38
CA GLU A 142 3.57 -5.42 5.93
C GLU A 142 4.51 -4.44 5.24
N ALA A 143 4.49 -3.16 5.65
CA ALA A 143 5.41 -2.13 5.15
C ALA A 143 6.87 -2.56 5.32
N LEU A 144 7.22 -3.07 6.51
CA LEU A 144 8.55 -3.59 6.80
C LEU A 144 8.93 -4.77 5.90
N ALA A 145 8.02 -5.72 5.70
CA ALA A 145 8.28 -6.87 4.84
C ALA A 145 8.61 -6.45 3.40
N TYR A 146 7.86 -5.48 2.86
CA TYR A 146 8.12 -4.94 1.52
C TYR A 146 9.35 -4.03 1.48
N ALA A 147 9.62 -3.23 2.51
CA ALA A 147 10.83 -2.42 2.61
C ALA A 147 12.10 -3.29 2.60
N ILE A 148 12.09 -4.44 3.30
CA ILE A 148 13.20 -5.40 3.28
C ILE A 148 13.40 -5.98 1.88
N ARG A 149 12.32 -6.33 1.17
CA ARG A 149 12.40 -6.83 -0.21
C ARG A 149 12.90 -5.76 -1.20
N ALA A 150 12.47 -4.52 -1.02
CA ALA A 150 12.99 -3.38 -1.78
C ALA A 150 14.49 -3.21 -1.54
N HIS A 151 14.93 -3.19 -0.29
CA HIS A 151 16.35 -3.09 0.07
C HIS A 151 17.19 -4.23 -0.53
N ASN A 152 16.69 -5.47 -0.46
CA ASN A 152 17.33 -6.61 -1.11
C ASN A 152 17.44 -6.43 -2.64
N SER A 153 16.42 -5.88 -3.28
CA SER A 153 16.43 -5.58 -4.72
C SER A 153 17.45 -4.49 -5.07
N THR A 154 17.54 -3.42 -4.27
CA THR A 154 18.57 -2.37 -4.41
C THR A 154 19.97 -2.97 -4.32
N ARG A 155 20.22 -3.82 -3.32
CA ARG A 155 21.50 -4.53 -3.15
C ARG A 155 21.88 -5.34 -4.37
N GLU A 156 20.94 -6.11 -4.93
CA GLU A 156 21.22 -6.94 -6.11
C GLU A 156 21.44 -6.11 -7.38
N LEU A 157 20.77 -4.97 -7.53
CA LEU A 157 21.00 -4.04 -8.64
C LEU A 157 22.37 -3.37 -8.55
N LEU A 158 22.75 -2.88 -7.37
CA LEU A 158 24.05 -2.23 -7.14
C LEU A 158 25.22 -3.21 -7.32
N ARG A 159 25.07 -4.47 -6.90
CA ARG A 159 26.06 -5.53 -7.17
C ARG A 159 26.30 -5.76 -8.66
N LYS A 160 25.32 -5.46 -9.52
CA LYS A 160 25.41 -5.55 -10.98
C LYS A 160 25.85 -4.23 -11.64
N ASP A 161 26.26 -3.23 -10.84
CA ASP A 161 26.60 -1.87 -11.30
C ASP A 161 25.43 -1.18 -12.05
N ILE A 162 24.19 -1.55 -11.71
CA ILE A 162 22.99 -0.95 -12.26
C ILE A 162 22.63 0.24 -11.37
N LYS A 163 22.64 1.44 -11.95
CA LYS A 163 22.19 2.67 -11.30
C LYS A 163 20.68 2.76 -11.35
N VAL A 164 20.06 2.95 -10.19
CA VAL A 164 18.64 3.20 -10.06
C VAL A 164 18.44 4.68 -9.79
N LEU A 165 17.47 5.28 -10.46
CA LEU A 165 17.05 6.65 -10.19
C LEU A 165 15.69 6.62 -9.50
N GLU A 166 15.59 7.29 -8.36
CA GLU A 166 14.34 7.57 -7.65
C GLU A 166 14.17 9.09 -7.59
N ASN A 167 13.06 9.60 -8.12
CA ASN A 167 12.78 11.05 -8.20
C ASN A 167 13.88 11.91 -8.85
N GLY A 168 14.71 11.30 -9.72
CA GLY A 168 15.82 11.97 -10.40
C GLY A 168 17.14 11.94 -9.62
N GLU A 169 17.16 11.36 -8.43
CA GLU A 169 18.35 11.14 -7.60
C GLU A 169 18.77 9.66 -7.66
N LEU A 170 20.06 9.39 -7.45
CA LEU A 170 20.56 8.02 -7.43
C LEU A 170 20.14 7.38 -6.13
N LEU A 171 19.28 6.36 -6.21
CA LEU A 171 18.93 5.55 -5.05
C LEU A 171 20.18 4.79 -4.59
N ASP A 172 20.55 4.98 -3.33
CA ASP A 172 21.66 4.26 -2.72
C ASP A 172 21.24 3.28 -1.61
N MET A 173 22.22 2.59 -1.02
CA MET A 173 21.94 1.65 0.05
C MET A 173 21.45 2.34 1.33
N ALA A 174 21.85 3.58 1.59
CA ALA A 174 21.46 4.32 2.79
C ALA A 174 19.99 4.72 2.71
N ASP A 175 19.52 5.18 1.56
CA ASP A 175 18.10 5.50 1.32
C ASP A 175 17.21 4.27 1.56
N SER A 176 17.57 3.13 0.95
CA SER A 176 16.78 1.90 1.13
C SER A 176 16.84 1.36 2.57
N ALA A 177 17.97 1.53 3.27
CA ALA A 177 18.09 1.16 4.68
C ALA A 177 17.28 2.08 5.60
N TYR A 178 17.19 3.38 5.28
CA TYR A 178 16.36 4.35 5.99
C TYR A 178 14.90 3.89 5.99
N SER A 179 14.37 3.48 4.84
CA SER A 179 13.00 2.94 4.73
C SER A 179 12.79 1.69 5.59
N VAL A 180 13.75 0.75 5.60
CA VAL A 180 13.68 -0.45 6.44
C VAL A 180 13.65 -0.09 7.92
N ILE A 181 14.55 0.79 8.38
CA ILE A 181 14.63 1.20 9.78
C ILE A 181 13.36 1.94 10.20
N THR A 182 12.88 2.86 9.36
CA THR A 182 11.64 3.62 9.62
C THR A 182 10.44 2.69 9.79
N CYS A 183 10.28 1.70 8.91
CA CYS A 183 9.22 0.71 9.05
C CYS A 183 9.40 -0.14 10.32
N ALA A 184 10.63 -0.58 10.61
CA ALA A 184 10.93 -1.44 11.75
C ALA A 184 10.65 -0.75 13.09
N LEU A 185 11.06 0.52 13.25
CA LEU A 185 10.81 1.33 14.45
C LEU A 185 9.32 1.52 14.75
N ASN A 186 8.46 1.38 13.74
CA ASN A 186 7.01 1.48 13.88
C ASN A 186 6.32 0.13 14.16
N THR A 187 7.05 -0.98 14.16
CA THR A 187 6.54 -2.28 14.60
C THR A 187 6.71 -2.49 16.10
N ALA A 188 6.02 -3.49 16.67
CA ALA A 188 6.18 -3.85 18.09
C ALA A 188 7.61 -4.30 18.44
N ASP A 189 8.30 -4.93 17.49
CA ASP A 189 9.61 -5.53 17.69
C ASP A 189 10.76 -4.51 17.50
N GLY A 190 10.47 -3.36 16.88
CA GLY A 190 11.48 -2.39 16.53
C GLY A 190 12.48 -2.93 15.49
N VAL A 191 13.71 -2.44 15.53
CA VAL A 191 14.81 -2.97 14.71
C VAL A 191 15.32 -4.26 15.36
N SER A 192 15.01 -5.41 14.76
CA SER A 192 15.48 -6.71 15.25
C SER A 192 17.00 -6.90 15.05
N PRO A 193 17.65 -7.81 15.79
CA PRO A 193 19.06 -8.13 15.60
C PRO A 193 19.40 -8.58 14.17
N GLU A 194 18.49 -9.30 13.51
CA GLU A 194 18.66 -9.79 12.14
C GLU A 194 18.65 -8.63 11.14
N ILE A 195 17.74 -7.67 11.31
CA ILE A 195 17.68 -6.45 10.49
C ILE A 195 18.94 -5.61 10.73
N GLU A 196 19.32 -5.40 11.98
CA GLU A 196 20.52 -4.64 12.32
C GLU A 196 21.77 -5.28 11.69
N GLN A 197 21.91 -6.60 11.76
CA GLN A 197 23.03 -7.30 11.15
C GLN A 197 23.05 -7.11 9.63
N MET A 198 21.92 -7.35 8.95
CA MET A 198 21.80 -7.18 7.49
C MET A 198 22.24 -5.78 7.06
N LEU A 199 21.70 -4.74 7.69
CA LEU A 199 21.99 -3.35 7.32
C LEU A 199 23.43 -2.95 7.62
N ARG A 200 24.03 -3.47 8.70
CA ARG A 200 25.45 -3.23 9.02
C ARG A 200 26.39 -3.89 8.02
N GLU A 201 26.05 -5.08 7.52
CA GLU A 201 26.82 -5.77 6.49
C GLU A 201 26.79 -5.00 5.16
N ASP A 202 25.63 -4.42 4.83
CA ASP A 202 25.41 -3.71 3.58
C ASP A 202 25.95 -2.26 3.59
N LEU A 203 25.88 -1.55 4.72
CA LEU A 203 26.29 -0.14 4.82
C LEU A 203 27.66 0.09 5.49
N GLY A 204 28.09 -0.84 6.34
CA GLY A 204 29.11 -0.57 7.35
C GLY A 204 28.55 0.13 8.60
N SER A 205 29.29 0.03 9.70
CA SER A 205 28.80 0.41 11.04
C SER A 205 28.56 1.91 11.22
N ASP A 206 29.39 2.76 10.62
CA ASP A 206 29.28 4.21 10.77
C ASP A 206 28.05 4.73 10.02
N SER A 207 27.89 4.34 8.75
CA SER A 207 26.74 4.68 7.91
C SER A 207 25.43 4.15 8.50
N TYR A 208 25.40 2.89 8.96
CA TYR A 208 24.24 2.34 9.66
C TYR A 208 23.85 3.20 10.87
N SER A 209 24.83 3.62 11.68
CA SER A 209 24.56 4.40 12.89
C SER A 209 24.00 5.78 12.56
N ALA A 210 24.47 6.41 11.47
CA ALA A 210 23.94 7.69 10.99
C ALA A 210 22.49 7.56 10.50
N VAL A 211 22.22 6.60 9.61
CA VAL A 211 20.86 6.36 9.07
C VAL A 211 19.88 6.01 10.20
N ARG A 212 20.30 5.19 11.18
CA ARG A 212 19.47 4.84 12.33
C ARG A 212 19.15 6.05 13.20
N ALA A 213 20.12 6.94 13.43
CA ALA A 213 19.90 8.14 14.22
C ALA A 213 18.88 9.07 13.53
N GLU A 214 19.02 9.24 12.21
CA GLU A 214 18.09 10.03 11.40
C GLU A 214 16.66 9.45 11.43
N ALA A 215 16.52 8.14 11.22
CA ALA A 215 15.21 7.49 11.26
C ALA A 215 14.57 7.56 12.66
N GLN A 216 15.37 7.47 13.73
CA GLN A 216 14.88 7.64 15.09
C GLN A 216 14.43 9.08 15.36
N GLU A 217 15.17 10.08 14.89
CA GLU A 217 14.77 11.49 15.01
C GLU A 217 13.44 11.75 14.30
N SER A 218 13.27 11.21 13.08
CA SER A 218 11.99 11.28 12.36
C SER A 218 10.87 10.60 13.15
N LYS A 219 11.10 9.40 13.67
CA LYS A 219 10.12 8.64 14.46
C LYS A 219 9.70 9.38 15.74
N ASP A 220 10.65 10.03 16.41
CA ASP A 220 10.41 10.79 17.64
C ASP A 220 9.62 12.10 17.38
N ALA A 221 9.65 12.61 16.14
CA ALA A 221 8.88 13.78 15.72
C ALA A 221 7.44 13.46 15.27
N GLU A 222 7.12 12.19 15.01
CA GLU A 222 5.79 11.77 14.58
C GLU A 222 4.74 11.77 15.71
N PRO A 223 3.46 12.02 15.40
CA PRO A 223 2.37 11.84 16.36
C PRO A 223 2.32 10.41 16.93
N VAL A 224 1.97 10.31 18.21
CA VAL A 224 1.85 9.03 18.92
C VAL A 224 0.55 8.33 18.51
N PHE A 225 0.65 7.06 18.10
CA PHE A 225 -0.50 6.19 17.85
C PHE A 225 -0.71 5.20 19.01
N ASP A 226 -1.90 4.57 19.08
CA ASP A 226 -2.22 3.66 20.18
C ASP A 226 -1.43 2.34 20.01
N PRO A 227 -0.57 1.94 20.97
CA PRO A 227 0.17 0.68 20.87
C PRO A 227 -0.71 -0.55 20.76
N VAL A 228 -2.01 -0.46 21.10
CA VAL A 228 -2.96 -1.55 20.87
C VAL A 228 -3.03 -1.95 19.39
N GLU A 229 -2.77 -1.03 18.47
CA GLU A 229 -2.78 -1.32 17.02
C GLU A 229 -1.65 -2.27 16.58
N LEU A 230 -0.66 -2.50 17.43
CA LEU A 230 0.44 -3.44 17.20
C LEU A 230 0.23 -4.78 17.90
N THR A 231 -0.87 -4.93 18.65
CA THR A 231 -1.14 -6.19 19.36
C THR A 231 -1.58 -7.29 18.40
N PRO A 232 -1.22 -8.56 18.65
CA PRO A 232 -1.68 -9.67 17.81
C PRO A 232 -3.20 -9.72 17.68
N GLU A 233 -3.92 -9.38 18.75
CA GLU A 233 -5.39 -9.36 18.77
C GLU A 233 -5.96 -8.31 17.82
N TYR A 234 -5.37 -7.11 17.77
CA TYR A 234 -5.78 -6.06 16.84
C TYR A 234 -5.40 -6.41 15.40
N LEU A 235 -4.17 -6.86 15.17
CA LEU A 235 -3.68 -7.20 13.83
C LEU A 235 -4.54 -8.31 13.18
N ALA A 236 -5.02 -9.27 13.98
CA ALA A 236 -5.88 -10.35 13.51
C ALA A 236 -7.25 -9.87 12.99
N ILE A 237 -7.74 -8.72 13.45
CA ILE A 237 -9.06 -8.18 13.06
C ILE A 237 -8.96 -6.96 12.15
N ARG A 238 -7.76 -6.42 11.89
CA ARG A 238 -7.58 -5.08 11.29
C ARG A 238 -8.33 -4.93 9.97
N SER A 239 -8.25 -5.92 9.08
CA SER A 239 -8.97 -5.85 7.79
C SER A 239 -10.50 -5.87 7.96
N GLU A 240 -11.02 -6.74 8.83
CA GLU A 240 -12.46 -6.80 9.14
C GLU A 240 -12.95 -5.53 9.82
N LEU A 241 -12.11 -4.93 10.68
CA LEU A 241 -12.39 -3.68 11.36
C LEU A 241 -12.53 -2.53 10.35
N GLU A 242 -11.60 -2.40 9.40
CA GLU A 242 -11.69 -1.34 8.38
C GLU A 242 -12.93 -1.51 7.50
N GLU A 243 -13.31 -2.74 7.14
CA GLU A 243 -14.55 -3.04 6.42
C GLU A 243 -15.79 -2.60 7.21
N LYS A 244 -15.87 -2.93 8.50
CA LYS A 244 -16.96 -2.49 9.38
C LYS A 244 -17.02 -0.98 9.56
N ILE A 245 -15.87 -0.31 9.64
CA ILE A 245 -15.81 1.16 9.72
C ILE A 245 -16.35 1.76 8.42
N ASP A 246 -15.94 1.21 7.27
CA ASP A 246 -16.41 1.64 5.97
C ASP A 246 -17.91 1.46 5.79
N GLU A 247 -18.48 0.34 6.22
CA GLU A 247 -19.92 0.11 6.25
C GLU A 247 -20.64 1.10 7.19
N ALA A 248 -20.07 1.36 8.36
CA ALA A 248 -20.65 2.29 9.33
C ALA A 248 -20.65 3.74 8.82
N LEU A 249 -19.67 4.10 7.99
CA LEU A 249 -19.44 5.46 7.47
C LEU A 249 -19.79 5.61 5.99
N GLU A 250 -20.52 4.65 5.41
CA GLU A 250 -20.87 4.58 3.98
C GLU A 250 -21.58 5.86 3.47
N HIS A 251 -22.08 6.71 4.38
CA HIS A 251 -22.80 7.94 4.07
C HIS A 251 -22.03 9.25 4.38
N GLU A 252 -20.85 9.18 5.00
CA GLU A 252 -20.13 10.36 5.56
C GLU A 252 -18.82 10.71 4.82
N ARG A 253 -18.45 9.94 3.79
CA ARG A 253 -17.21 10.14 3.01
C ARG A 253 -17.12 11.51 2.34
N GLY A 254 -16.12 12.30 2.74
CA GLY A 254 -15.72 13.55 2.08
C GLY A 254 -16.30 14.85 2.67
N TYR A 255 -16.67 14.85 3.96
CA TYR A 255 -16.95 16.04 4.76
C TYR A 255 -15.70 16.54 5.51
N TYR A 256 -15.66 17.84 5.85
CA TYR A 256 -14.78 18.34 6.91
C TYR A 256 -15.05 17.53 8.20
N ASP A 257 -14.01 17.15 8.96
CA ASP A 257 -14.07 16.29 10.16
C ASP A 257 -14.21 14.75 9.94
N TYR A 258 -14.08 14.23 8.71
CA TYR A 258 -14.14 12.77 8.46
C TYR A 258 -13.19 11.95 9.35
N CYS A 259 -12.00 12.48 9.66
CA CYS A 259 -11.05 11.81 10.56
C CYS A 259 -11.63 11.58 11.97
N LYS A 260 -12.44 12.52 12.48
CA LYS A 260 -13.07 12.42 13.80
C LYS A 260 -14.21 11.39 13.78
N GLU A 261 -15.00 11.35 12.73
CA GLU A 261 -16.06 10.34 12.51
C GLU A 261 -15.45 8.94 12.40
N TYR A 262 -14.39 8.80 11.60
CA TYR A 262 -13.59 7.58 11.49
C TYR A 262 -13.09 7.09 12.84
N TRP A 263 -12.43 7.95 13.64
CA TRP A 263 -11.95 7.56 14.96
C TRP A 263 -13.07 7.20 15.93
N MET A 264 -14.23 7.88 15.86
CA MET A 264 -15.38 7.52 16.69
C MET A 264 -15.93 6.14 16.32
N ALA A 265 -16.13 5.87 15.03
CA ALA A 265 -16.58 4.57 14.53
C ALA A 265 -15.60 3.46 14.94
N LYS A 266 -14.31 3.63 14.63
CA LYS A 266 -13.23 2.70 15.00
C LYS A 266 -13.26 2.38 16.49
N ARG A 267 -13.33 3.41 17.35
CA ARG A 267 -13.38 3.24 18.80
C ARG A 267 -14.62 2.50 19.28
N MET A 268 -15.78 2.77 18.68
CA MET A 268 -17.04 2.11 19.04
C MET A 268 -17.00 0.63 18.66
N ILE A 269 -16.66 0.31 17.41
CA ILE A 269 -16.60 -1.05 16.88
C ILE A 269 -15.57 -1.88 17.66
N LEU A 270 -14.35 -1.37 17.84
CA LEU A 270 -13.31 -2.04 18.63
C LEU A 270 -13.79 -2.41 20.04
N ARG A 271 -14.52 -1.51 20.68
CA ARG A 271 -15.02 -1.72 22.04
C ARG A 271 -16.22 -2.67 22.10
N SER A 272 -17.19 -2.53 21.21
CA SER A 272 -18.44 -3.31 21.24
C SER A 272 -18.23 -4.74 20.75
N ASP A 273 -17.49 -4.91 19.66
CA ASP A 273 -17.43 -6.16 18.92
C ASP A 273 -16.24 -7.01 19.37
N TYR A 274 -15.13 -6.37 19.72
CA TYR A 274 -13.86 -7.05 20.01
C TYR A 274 -13.38 -6.86 21.46
N GLY A 275 -14.04 -6.00 22.25
CA GLY A 275 -13.64 -5.70 23.63
C GLY A 275 -12.30 -4.94 23.74
N ILE A 276 -11.79 -4.39 22.65
CA ILE A 276 -10.53 -3.67 22.57
C ILE A 276 -10.73 -2.21 22.98
N ARG A 277 -9.88 -1.72 23.89
CA ARG A 277 -9.91 -0.32 24.33
C ARG A 277 -8.87 0.49 23.56
N TRP A 278 -9.33 1.14 22.50
CA TRP A 278 -8.52 2.01 21.67
C TRP A 278 -8.68 3.50 22.02
N LYS A 279 -7.60 4.26 21.86
CA LYS A 279 -7.48 5.70 22.04
C LYS A 279 -7.23 6.37 20.69
N SER A 280 -7.98 7.43 20.41
CA SER A 280 -7.80 8.17 19.16
C SER A 280 -6.51 8.98 19.14
N PRO A 281 -6.01 9.34 17.94
CA PRO A 281 -4.90 10.28 17.79
C PRO A 281 -5.12 11.59 18.57
N ALA A 282 -6.32 12.17 18.52
CA ALA A 282 -6.66 13.36 19.32
C ALA A 282 -6.59 13.15 20.84
N THR A 283 -6.77 11.91 21.32
CA THR A 283 -6.60 11.58 22.76
C THR A 283 -5.14 11.44 23.14
N LEU A 284 -4.31 10.92 22.24
CA LEU A 284 -2.88 10.66 22.48
C LEU A 284 -2.02 11.90 22.27
N ASN A 285 -2.44 12.81 21.38
CA ASN A 285 -1.71 13.99 20.96
C ASN A 285 -2.54 15.26 21.24
N PRO A 286 -2.72 15.65 22.52
CA PRO A 286 -3.63 16.74 22.89
C PRO A 286 -3.19 18.13 22.44
N ASN A 287 -1.94 18.27 21.94
CA ASN A 287 -1.38 19.53 21.47
C ASN A 287 -1.37 19.66 19.94
N GLU A 288 -1.83 18.62 19.23
CA GLU A 288 -1.92 18.62 17.77
C GLU A 288 -3.32 19.03 17.33
N GLU A 289 -3.40 19.83 16.27
CA GLU A 289 -4.67 20.16 15.63
C GLU A 289 -4.94 19.20 14.47
N PHE A 290 -6.06 18.49 14.54
CA PHE A 290 -6.51 17.57 13.48
C PHE A 290 -7.70 18.19 12.74
N HIS A 291 -7.53 18.43 11.43
CA HIS A 291 -8.51 19.04 10.53
C HIS A 291 -8.81 18.13 9.34
#